data_AF-A0A0P9P1S7-F1
#
_entry.id   AF-A0A0P9P1S7-F1
#
_cell.length_a   1.000
_cell.length_b   1.000
_cell.length_c   1.000
_cell.angle_alpha   90.00
_cell.angle_beta   90.00
_cell.angle_gamma   90.00
#
_symmetry.space_group_name_H-M   'P 1'
#
loop_
_entity.id
_entity.type
_entity.pdbx_description
1 polymer ?
#
loop_
_entity_poly.entity_id
_entity_poly.type
_entity_poly.pdbx_seq_one_letter_code
_entity_poly.pdbx_strand_id
1 'polypeptide(L)'
;MDLSGQVTLSKGKVFDTLDQGITAAVRGHGVSIGDLFLVADDLNEGQVFLPFNSAVGTGDAYYLVWLQDSFKRQRVLELRDHLLTCLPDISGIAVELLAAP
;
A
#
# COMPACT_ATOMS: atom_id res chain seq x y z
N MET A 1 -9.99 24.28 2.37
CA MET A 1 -11.33 24.02 1.82
C MET A 1 -11.99 22.99 2.72
N ASP A 2 -13.15 23.29 3.29
CA ASP A 2 -13.88 22.35 4.15
C ASP A 2 -14.69 21.38 3.27
N LEU A 3 -14.17 20.16 3.10
CA LEU A 3 -14.79 19.09 2.32
C LEU A 3 -15.95 18.39 3.07
N SER A 4 -16.10 18.65 4.38
CA SER A 4 -17.03 17.92 5.25
C SER A 4 -18.51 18.08 4.86
N GLY A 5 -18.86 19.17 4.19
CA GLY A 5 -20.22 19.42 3.69
C GLY A 5 -20.51 18.93 2.26
N GLN A 6 -19.49 18.50 1.50
CA GLN A 6 -19.64 18.15 0.08
C GLN A 6 -19.63 16.64 -0.17
N VAL A 7 -19.00 15.85 0.71
CA VAL A 7 -18.89 14.40 0.57
C VAL A 7 -19.33 13.72 1.87
N THR A 8 -20.35 12.87 1.80
CA THR A 8 -20.79 12.07 2.95
C THR A 8 -19.86 10.87 3.13
N LEU A 9 -18.86 11.02 3.99
CA LEU A 9 -17.88 9.95 4.31
C LEU A 9 -18.47 8.75 5.07
N SER A 10 -19.69 8.86 5.60
CA SER A 10 -20.38 7.79 6.34
C SER A 10 -21.16 6.81 5.45
N LYS A 11 -21.06 6.92 4.11
CA LYS A 11 -21.73 6.04 3.16
C LYS A 11 -20.70 5.37 2.25
N GLY A 12 -20.96 4.11 1.88
CA GLY A 12 -20.10 3.35 0.96
C GLY A 12 -19.88 1.91 1.42
N LYS A 13 -19.03 1.18 0.68
CA LYS A 13 -18.51 -0.11 1.14
C LYS A 13 -17.36 0.16 2.12
N VAL A 14 -17.43 -0.44 3.30
CA VAL A 14 -16.36 -0.41 4.29
C VAL A 14 -15.64 -1.75 4.21
N PHE A 15 -14.32 -1.70 4.18
CA PHE A 15 -13.46 -2.87 4.16
C PHE A 15 -12.60 -2.87 5.41
N ASP A 16 -12.36 -4.05 5.97
CA ASP A 16 -11.59 -4.22 7.20
C ASP A 16 -10.07 -4.16 6.93
N THR A 17 -9.66 -4.40 5.68
CA THR A 17 -8.26 -4.44 5.27
C THR A 17 -8.03 -3.60 4.01
N LEU A 18 -6.81 -3.07 3.89
CA LEU A 18 -6.36 -2.33 2.72
C LEU A 18 -6.47 -3.16 1.42
N ASP A 19 -6.06 -4.42 1.48
CA ASP A 19 -6.07 -5.38 0.37
C ASP A 19 -7.48 -5.60 -0.21
N GLN A 20 -8.51 -5.69 0.65
CA GLN A 20 -9.90 -5.80 0.20
C GLN A 20 -10.35 -4.55 -0.57
N GLY A 21 -9.93 -3.36 -0.14
CA GLY A 21 -10.20 -2.10 -0.84
C GLY A 21 -9.51 -2.04 -2.21
N ILE A 22 -8.23 -2.40 -2.27
CA ILE A 22 -7.45 -2.50 -3.51
C ILE A 22 -8.12 -3.48 -4.48
N THR A 23 -8.43 -4.70 -4.02
CA THR A 23 -9.09 -5.73 -4.84
C THR A 23 -10.43 -5.24 -5.37
N ALA A 24 -11.23 -4.53 -4.57
CA ALA A 24 -12.49 -3.98 -5.03
C ALA A 24 -12.29 -2.94 -6.17
N ALA A 25 -11.28 -2.07 -6.06
CA ALA A 25 -10.93 -1.10 -7.08
C ALA A 25 -10.42 -1.77 -8.37
N VAL A 26 -9.52 -2.76 -8.27
CA VAL A 26 -9.05 -3.58 -9.40
C VAL A 26 -10.23 -4.23 -10.14
N ARG A 27 -11.25 -4.67 -9.40
CA ARG A 27 -12.48 -5.26 -9.95
C ARG A 27 -13.49 -4.22 -10.49
N GLY A 28 -13.14 -2.93 -10.51
CA GLY A 28 -13.99 -1.87 -11.06
C GLY A 28 -15.11 -1.38 -10.12
N HIS A 29 -15.04 -1.65 -8.80
CA HIS A 29 -16.07 -1.21 -7.86
C HIS A 29 -15.91 0.23 -7.37
N GLY A 30 -14.84 0.93 -7.75
CA GLY A 30 -14.58 2.32 -7.37
C GLY A 30 -13.09 2.68 -7.36
N VAL A 31 -12.75 3.68 -6.55
CA VAL A 31 -11.36 4.13 -6.30
C VAL A 31 -10.97 3.74 -4.88
N SER A 32 -9.72 3.33 -4.70
CA SER A 32 -9.13 3.03 -3.39
C SER A 32 -7.87 3.86 -3.16
N ILE A 33 -7.56 4.12 -1.90
CA ILE A 33 -6.19 4.49 -1.48
C ILE A 33 -5.46 3.17 -1.24
N GLY A 34 -4.26 3.04 -1.78
CA GLY A 34 -3.46 1.80 -1.74
C GLY A 34 -2.00 2.06 -1.44
N ASP A 35 -1.32 1.05 -0.90
CA ASP A 35 0.14 1.03 -0.78
C ASP A 35 0.75 0.68 -2.15
N LEU A 36 1.80 1.40 -2.56
CA LEU A 36 2.42 1.24 -3.86
C LEU A 36 3.05 -0.15 -4.06
N PHE A 37 3.60 -0.76 -3.01
CA PHE A 37 4.13 -2.11 -3.09
C PHE A 37 3.02 -3.15 -3.29
N LEU A 38 1.83 -2.91 -2.72
CA LEU A 38 0.70 -3.85 -2.87
C LEU A 38 0.03 -3.79 -4.24
N VAL A 39 0.08 -2.63 -4.92
CA VAL A 39 -0.61 -2.41 -6.19
C VAL A 39 0.34 -2.38 -7.41
N ALA A 40 1.64 -2.59 -7.19
CA ALA A 40 2.66 -2.50 -8.23
C ALA A 40 2.36 -3.40 -9.44
N ASP A 41 2.00 -4.66 -9.19
CA ASP A 41 1.70 -5.62 -10.24
C ASP A 41 0.44 -5.23 -11.03
N ASP A 42 -0.64 -4.85 -10.34
CA ASP A 42 -1.87 -4.40 -11.00
C ASP A 42 -1.66 -3.13 -11.85
N LEU A 43 -0.77 -2.22 -11.41
CA LEU A 43 -0.37 -1.04 -12.19
C LEU A 43 0.46 -1.43 -13.43
N ASN A 44 1.43 -2.32 -13.26
CA ASN A 44 2.30 -2.78 -14.34
C ASN A 44 1.50 -3.57 -15.40
N GLU A 45 0.48 -4.32 -14.99
CA GLU A 45 -0.44 -5.05 -15.87
C GLU A 45 -1.59 -4.18 -16.43
N GLY A 46 -1.66 -2.91 -16.03
CA GLY A 46 -2.69 -1.96 -16.47
C GLY A 46 -4.11 -2.32 -16.01
N GLN A 47 -4.25 -3.11 -14.95
CA GLN A 47 -5.55 -3.44 -14.34
C GLN A 47 -6.12 -2.25 -13.56
N VAL A 48 -5.25 -1.41 -13.03
CA VAL A 48 -5.59 -0.13 -12.42
C VAL A 48 -4.63 0.96 -12.91
N PHE A 49 -4.95 2.21 -12.60
CA PHE A 49 -4.07 3.35 -12.85
C PHE A 49 -4.16 4.32 -11.68
N LEU A 50 -3.12 5.13 -11.51
CA LEU A 50 -3.13 6.22 -10.54
C LEU A 50 -3.85 7.43 -11.14
N PRO A 51 -5.00 7.87 -10.60
CA PRO A 51 -5.68 9.07 -11.10
C PRO A 51 -4.90 10.36 -10.80
N PHE A 52 -3.98 10.30 -9.81
CA PHE A 52 -3.09 11.38 -9.43
C PHE A 52 -1.69 10.81 -9.20
N ASN A 53 -0.67 11.50 -9.71
CA ASN A 53 0.73 11.10 -9.53
C ASN A 53 1.28 11.62 -8.20
N SER A 54 0.56 11.37 -7.11
CA SER A 54 0.90 11.86 -5.78
C SER A 54 0.73 10.74 -4.76
N ALA A 55 1.69 10.62 -3.85
CA ALA A 55 1.65 9.70 -2.72
C ALA A 55 1.65 10.49 -1.42
N VAL A 56 0.96 9.98 -0.40
CA VAL A 56 0.97 10.57 0.95
C VAL A 56 1.83 9.71 1.85
N GLY A 57 2.81 10.31 2.53
CA GLY A 57 3.57 9.62 3.55
C GLY A 57 2.67 9.32 4.76
N THR A 58 2.32 8.05 4.98
CA THR A 58 1.47 7.63 6.10
C THR A 58 2.22 7.63 7.44
N GLY A 59 3.55 7.50 7.41
CA GLY A 59 4.38 7.25 8.59
C GLY A 59 4.43 5.78 9.01
N ASP A 60 3.67 4.92 8.34
CA ASP A 60 3.64 3.47 8.57
C ASP A 60 4.68 2.74 7.72
N ALA A 61 5.06 1.54 8.15
CA ALA A 61 5.95 0.65 7.40
C ALA A 61 5.66 -0.82 7.74
N TYR A 62 6.13 -1.72 6.87
CA TYR A 62 6.10 -3.16 7.12
C TYR A 62 7.34 -3.61 7.89
N TYR A 63 7.14 -4.29 9.02
CA TYR A 63 8.23 -4.72 9.89
C TYR A 63 8.30 -6.25 9.99
N LEU A 64 9.49 -6.80 9.80
CA LEU A 64 9.81 -8.15 10.23
C LEU A 64 10.24 -8.10 11.70
N VAL A 65 9.43 -8.65 12.61
CA VAL A 65 9.66 -8.60 14.05
C VAL A 65 9.88 -9.99 14.65
N TRP A 66 10.75 -10.08 15.66
CA TRP A 66 11.03 -11.30 16.40
C TRP A 66 11.50 -10.97 17.83
N LEU A 67 11.44 -11.95 18.73
CA LEU A 67 11.98 -11.80 20.09
C LEU A 67 13.50 -11.70 20.06
N GLN A 68 14.06 -10.75 20.81
CA GLN A 68 15.50 -10.48 20.85
C GLN A 68 16.35 -11.73 21.14
N ASP A 69 15.91 -12.58 22.07
CA ASP A 69 16.61 -13.80 22.50
C ASP A 69 16.19 -15.07 21.73
N SER A 70 15.60 -14.91 20.54
CA SER A 70 15.13 -16.04 19.75
C SER A 70 16.28 -16.89 19.20
N PHE A 71 16.26 -18.20 19.48
CA PHE A 71 17.14 -19.19 18.85
C PHE A 71 17.02 -19.23 17.30
N LYS A 72 15.97 -18.61 16.73
CA LYS A 72 15.74 -18.55 15.28
C LYS A 72 16.41 -17.34 14.62
N ARG A 73 17.18 -16.52 15.33
CA ARG A 73 17.78 -15.27 14.80
C ARG A 73 18.40 -15.46 13.42
N GLN A 74 19.21 -16.50 13.24
CA GLN A 74 19.87 -16.75 11.95
C GLN A 74 18.88 -17.01 10.81
N ARG A 75 17.86 -17.84 11.04
CA ARG A 75 16.80 -18.11 10.04
C ARG A 75 15.95 -16.88 9.73
N VAL A 76 15.73 -16.01 10.72
CA VAL A 76 15.01 -14.75 10.52
C VAL A 76 15.80 -13.80 9.62
N LEU A 77 17.13 -13.74 9.78
CA LEU A 77 18.00 -12.95 8.89
C LEU A 77 18.01 -13.51 7.47
N GLU A 78 18.07 -14.84 7.31
CA GLU A 78 17.97 -15.48 6.00
C GLU A 78 16.62 -15.17 5.33
N LEU A 79 15.52 -15.22 6.09
CA LEU A 79 14.20 -14.84 5.59
C LEU A 79 14.15 -13.36 5.22
N ARG A 80 14.70 -12.46 6.05
CA ARG A 80 14.78 -11.03 5.74
C ARG A 80 15.47 -10.81 4.39
N ASP A 81 16.64 -11.41 4.21
CA ASP A 81 17.43 -11.24 2.99
C ASP A 81 16.68 -11.76 1.77
N HIS A 82 15.99 -12.90 1.91
CA HIS A 82 15.12 -13.41 0.87
C HIS A 82 13.95 -12.47 0.56
N LEU A 83 13.22 -11.98 1.57
CA LEU A 83 12.09 -11.07 1.38
C LEU A 83 12.50 -9.78 0.66
N LEU A 84 13.70 -9.25 0.96
CA LEU A 84 14.24 -8.08 0.27
C LEU A 84 14.47 -8.33 -1.22
N THR A 85 14.76 -9.57 -1.63
CA THR A 85 14.87 -9.94 -3.07
C THR A 85 13.51 -10.12 -3.75
N CYS A 86 12.43 -10.24 -2.98
CA CYS A 86 11.07 -10.44 -3.49
C CYS A 86 10.25 -9.15 -3.52
N LEU A 87 10.84 -8.00 -3.17
CA LEU A 87 10.12 -6.73 -3.19
C LEU A 87 9.68 -6.39 -4.62
N PRO A 88 8.40 -6.00 -4.82
CA PRO A 88 7.92 -5.49 -6.09
C PRO A 88 8.74 -4.29 -6.56
N ASP A 89 9.01 -4.23 -7.86
CA ASP A 89 9.68 -3.06 -8.45
C ASP A 89 8.69 -1.90 -8.60
N ILE A 90 8.84 -0.91 -7.72
CA ILE A 90 8.06 0.32 -7.76
C ILE A 90 8.83 1.50 -8.38
N SER A 91 10.06 1.28 -8.89
CA SER A 91 10.92 2.35 -9.41
C SER A 91 10.34 3.03 -10.65
N GLY A 92 9.51 2.31 -11.42
CA GLY A 92 8.78 2.84 -12.58
C GLY A 92 7.54 3.66 -12.22
N ILE A 93 7.11 3.67 -10.96
CA ILE A 93 5.90 4.36 -10.51
C ILE A 93 6.27 5.79 -10.09
N ALA A 94 6.13 6.74 -11.01
CA ALA A 94 6.44 8.14 -10.78
C ALA A 94 5.34 8.83 -9.95
N VAL A 95 5.60 9.04 -8.66
CA VAL A 95 4.73 9.79 -7.75
C VAL A 95 5.48 10.91 -7.04
N GLU A 96 4.81 12.04 -6.82
CA GLU A 96 5.27 13.11 -5.96
C GLU A 96 4.85 12.82 -4.51
N LEU A 97 5.81 12.74 -3.59
CA LEU A 97 5.50 12.57 -2.17
C LEU A 97 5.00 13.90 -1.61
N LEU A 98 3.72 13.93 -1.25
CA LEU A 98 3.11 15.05 -0.54
C LEU A 98 3.60 15.01 0.91
N ALA A 99 4.11 16.15 1.39
CA ALA A 99 4.40 16.31 2.81
C ALA A 99 3.13 16.03 3.62
N ALA A 100 3.26 15.20 4.65
CA ALA A 100 2.19 15.05 5.63
C ALA A 100 1.91 16.45 6.23
N PRO A 101 0.63 16.87 6.33
CA PRO A 101 0.27 18.19 6.87
C PRO A 101 0.66 18.37 8.34
#